data_AF-A0A6I8MFV2-F1
#
_entry.id   AF-A0A6I8MFV2-F1
#
_cell.length_a   1.000
_cell.length_b   1.000
_cell.length_c   1.000
_cell.angle_alpha   90.00
_cell.angle_beta   90.00
_cell.angle_gamma   90.00
#
_symmetry.space_group_name_H-M   'P 1'
#
loop_
_entity.id
_entity.type
_entity.pdbx_description
1 polymer ?
#
loop_
_entity_poly.entity_id
_entity_poly.type
_entity_poly.pdbx_seq_one_letter_code
_entity_poly.pdbx_strand_id
1 'polypeptide(L)'
;MTSQIKERFYDFAISNGNPYPRWRNPRSTHLLVTGYFVSLVLALIFELLMFIWIHFIWVFIACMFIAMTCWTILRSTIDLKDMAPEDRLDDYEKAVINKWRQRSLSTALSLLFIGGLAAIIASTSLIAPDSPLSPNLLAIFAGLYMIYTYLFASSLPAVGYALTFNRNPEE
;
A
#
# COMPACT_ATOMS: atom_id res chain seq x y z
N MET A 1 9.54 7.75 24.17
CA MET A 1 8.19 7.25 24.50
C MET A 1 7.80 6.22 23.46
N THR A 2 8.41 5.02 23.40
CA THR A 2 8.39 4.34 22.08
C THR A 2 8.62 2.82 22.01
N SER A 3 9.42 2.15 22.87
CA SER A 3 9.58 0.67 22.76
C SER A 3 8.46 -0.08 23.48
N GLN A 4 8.20 0.26 24.74
CA GLN A 4 7.21 -0.44 25.56
C GLN A 4 5.77 -0.38 24.99
N ILE A 5 5.40 0.70 24.30
CA ILE A 5 4.09 0.80 23.64
C ILE A 5 4.03 -0.12 22.41
N LYS A 6 5.11 -0.22 21.64
CA LYS A 6 5.20 -1.12 20.48
C LYS A 6 5.18 -2.59 20.92
N GLU A 7 5.94 -2.92 21.96
CA GLU A 7 5.94 -4.25 22.58
C GLU A 7 4.53 -4.62 23.04
N ARG A 8 3.87 -3.75 23.81
CA ARG A 8 2.50 -4.00 24.31
C ARG A 8 1.46 -4.14 23.20
N PHE A 9 1.58 -3.37 22.12
CA PHE A 9 0.69 -3.50 20.96
C PHE A 9 0.92 -4.81 20.21
N TYR A 10 2.19 -5.17 19.99
CA TYR A 10 2.56 -6.42 19.33
C TYR A 10 2.10 -7.65 20.12
N ASP A 11 2.32 -7.64 21.44
CA ASP A 11 1.88 -8.71 22.33
C ASP A 11 0.35 -8.86 22.34
N PHE A 12 -0.39 -7.75 22.35
CA PHE A 12 -1.86 -7.77 22.23
C PHE A 12 -2.33 -8.29 20.87
N ALA A 13 -1.65 -7.91 19.79
CA ALA A 13 -1.99 -8.35 18.45
C ALA A 13 -1.78 -9.86 18.26
N ILE A 14 -0.75 -10.43 18.89
CA ILE A 14 -0.46 -11.87 18.84
C ILE A 14 -1.32 -12.67 19.83
N SER A 15 -1.61 -12.12 21.01
CA SER A 15 -2.33 -12.85 22.07
C SER A 15 -3.75 -13.26 21.67
N ASN A 16 -4.39 -12.50 20.77
CA ASN A 16 -5.73 -12.80 20.29
C ASN A 16 -5.78 -13.92 19.24
N GLY A 17 -4.61 -14.46 18.84
CA GLY A 17 -4.50 -15.42 17.75
C GLY A 17 -4.81 -14.78 16.40
N ASN A 18 -4.45 -15.48 15.33
CA ASN A 18 -4.67 -14.98 13.98
C ASN A 18 -6.15 -15.08 13.59
N PRO A 19 -6.84 -13.98 13.22
CA PRO A 19 -8.24 -14.02 12.82
C PRO A 19 -8.49 -14.74 11.49
N TYR A 20 -7.45 -14.97 10.67
CA TYR A 20 -7.56 -15.54 9.32
C TYR A 20 -6.65 -16.77 9.11
N PRO A 21 -6.77 -17.85 9.88
CA PRO A 21 -5.87 -18.99 9.81
C PRO A 21 -5.92 -19.71 8.45
N ARG A 22 -7.07 -19.68 7.76
CA ARG A 22 -7.27 -20.28 6.43
C ARG A 22 -6.45 -19.61 5.31
N TRP A 23 -5.97 -18.37 5.54
CA TRP A 23 -5.27 -17.56 4.54
C TRP A 23 -3.74 -17.59 4.69
N ARG A 24 -3.22 -18.32 5.69
CA ARG A 24 -1.77 -18.49 5.93
C ARG A 24 -1.06 -19.37 4.88
N ASN A 25 -1.79 -20.06 4.02
CA ASN A 25 -1.19 -20.87 2.97
C ASN A 25 -0.53 -19.98 1.87
N PRO A 26 0.58 -20.45 1.27
CA PRO A 26 1.32 -19.72 0.23
C PRO A 26 0.42 -19.29 -0.92
N ARG A 27 -0.46 -20.20 -1.37
CA ARG A 27 -1.39 -19.95 -2.49
C ARG A 27 -2.33 -18.77 -2.21
N SER A 28 -2.94 -18.70 -1.02
CA SER A 28 -3.83 -17.58 -0.70
C SER A 28 -3.06 -16.29 -0.46
N THR A 29 -1.82 -16.36 0.05
CA THR A 29 -0.95 -15.18 0.15
C THR A 29 -0.61 -14.61 -1.22
N HIS A 30 -0.29 -15.45 -2.20
CA HIS A 30 -0.10 -15.01 -3.57
C HIS A 30 -1.38 -14.41 -4.18
N LEU A 31 -2.55 -14.99 -3.90
CA LEU A 31 -3.84 -14.42 -4.32
C LEU A 31 -4.12 -13.05 -3.68
N LEU A 32 -3.85 -12.88 -2.39
CA LEU A 32 -4.01 -11.61 -1.69
C LEU A 32 -3.07 -10.53 -2.25
N VAL A 33 -1.80 -10.88 -2.49
CA VAL A 33 -0.82 -9.98 -3.10
C VAL A 33 -1.25 -9.61 -4.52
N THR A 34 -1.70 -10.58 -5.32
CA THR A 34 -2.15 -10.32 -6.70
C THR A 34 -3.40 -9.44 -6.72
N GLY A 35 -4.42 -9.77 -5.92
CA GLY A 35 -5.64 -8.97 -5.80
C GLY A 35 -5.37 -7.55 -5.31
N TYR A 36 -4.43 -7.40 -4.38
CA TYR A 36 -3.96 -6.09 -3.91
C TYR A 36 -3.35 -5.25 -5.04
N PHE A 37 -2.37 -5.77 -5.77
CA PHE A 37 -1.74 -4.99 -6.85
C PHE A 37 -2.68 -4.76 -8.03
N VAL A 38 -3.53 -5.74 -8.38
CA VAL A 38 -4.55 -5.57 -9.44
C VAL A 38 -5.51 -4.45 -9.08
N SER A 39 -6.01 -4.42 -7.84
CA SER A 39 -6.91 -3.36 -7.39
C SER A 39 -6.24 -1.98 -7.36
N LEU A 40 -4.96 -1.90 -7.00
CA LEU A 40 -4.20 -0.65 -7.10
C LEU A 40 -3.99 -0.18 -8.55
N VAL A 41 -3.66 -1.10 -9.47
CA VAL A 41 -3.54 -0.74 -10.90
C VAL A 41 -4.88 -0.25 -11.45
N LEU A 42 -5.98 -0.91 -11.10
CA LEU A 42 -7.32 -0.47 -11.46
C LEU A 42 -7.65 0.90 -10.86
N ALA A 43 -7.32 1.14 -9.59
CA ALA A 43 -7.51 2.44 -8.95
C ALA A 43 -6.80 3.53 -9.76
N LEU A 44 -5.53 3.35 -10.11
CA LEU A 44 -4.77 4.32 -10.91
C LEU A 44 -5.39 4.56 -12.29
N ILE A 45 -5.89 3.50 -12.96
CA ILE A 45 -6.60 3.64 -14.25
C ILE A 45 -7.87 4.48 -14.07
N PHE A 46 -8.69 4.18 -13.06
CA PHE A 46 -9.93 4.93 -12.82
C PHE A 46 -9.66 6.36 -12.39
N GLU A 47 -8.56 6.63 -11.69
CA GLU A 47 -8.09 7.98 -11.37
C GLU A 47 -7.86 8.79 -12.65
N LEU A 48 -7.19 8.21 -13.66
CA LEU A 48 -6.99 8.86 -14.96
C LEU A 48 -8.31 9.02 -15.74
N LEU A 49 -9.22 8.05 -15.64
CA LEU A 49 -10.53 8.15 -16.31
C LEU A 49 -11.42 9.26 -15.71
N MET A 50 -11.12 9.76 -14.51
CA MET A 50 -11.86 10.88 -13.91
C MET A 50 -11.76 12.17 -14.74
N PHE A 51 -10.73 12.32 -15.58
CA PHE A 51 -10.65 13.43 -16.55
C PHE A 51 -11.73 13.39 -17.62
N ILE A 52 -12.28 12.21 -17.90
CA ILE A 52 -13.41 12.01 -18.82
C ILE A 52 -14.72 12.18 -18.07
N TRP A 53 -14.85 11.53 -16.90
CA TRP A 53 -16.06 11.60 -16.09
C TRP A 53 -15.77 11.45 -14.59
N ILE A 54 -16.11 12.48 -13.80
CA ILE A 54 -15.79 12.53 -12.38
C ILE A 54 -16.36 11.36 -11.54
N HIS A 55 -17.42 10.68 -12.02
CA HIS A 55 -18.08 9.61 -11.27
C HIS A 55 -17.24 8.33 -11.17
N PHE A 56 -16.15 8.22 -11.94
CA PHE A 56 -15.15 7.17 -11.75
C PHE A 56 -14.48 7.22 -10.37
N ILE A 57 -14.63 8.31 -9.60
CA ILE A 57 -14.21 8.38 -8.20
C ILE A 57 -14.80 7.27 -7.34
N TRP A 58 -16.04 6.85 -7.60
CA TRP A 58 -16.68 5.80 -6.81
C TRP A 58 -16.03 4.44 -7.08
N VAL A 59 -15.62 4.19 -8.33
CA VAL A 59 -14.91 2.98 -8.72
C VAL A 59 -13.49 3.00 -8.16
N PHE A 60 -12.82 4.15 -8.20
CA PHE A 60 -11.52 4.36 -7.53
C PHE A 60 -11.61 4.00 -6.04
N ILE A 61 -12.60 4.55 -5.33
CA ILE A 61 -12.81 4.29 -3.89
C ILE A 61 -13.07 2.80 -3.64
N ALA A 62 -13.87 2.14 -4.49
CA ALA A 62 -14.14 0.71 -4.38
C ALA A 62 -12.85 -0.11 -4.57
N CYS A 63 -12.02 0.21 -5.56
CA CYS A 63 -10.72 -0.42 -5.77
C CYS A 63 -9.79 -0.21 -4.57
N MET A 64 -9.72 1.00 -4.02
CA MET A 64 -8.92 1.29 -2.83
C MET A 64 -9.40 0.52 -1.60
N PHE A 65 -10.72 0.36 -1.42
CA PHE A 65 -11.28 -0.43 -0.33
C PHE A 65 -10.92 -1.92 -0.44
N ILE A 66 -10.98 -2.47 -1.66
CA ILE A 66 -10.54 -3.84 -1.93
C ILE A 66 -9.04 -3.99 -1.62
N ALA A 67 -8.21 -3.05 -2.07
CA ALA A 67 -6.78 -3.04 -1.80
C ALA A 67 -6.50 -3.01 -0.29
N MET A 68 -7.16 -2.11 0.46
CA MET A 68 -7.04 -2.05 1.92
C MET A 68 -7.44 -3.35 2.59
N THR A 69 -8.50 -4.01 2.11
CA THR A 69 -8.96 -5.28 2.66
C THR A 69 -7.94 -6.39 2.42
N CYS A 70 -7.45 -6.55 1.19
CA CYS A 70 -6.40 -7.52 0.87
C CYS A 70 -5.14 -7.30 1.69
N TRP A 71 -4.71 -6.04 1.83
CA TRP A 71 -3.55 -5.67 2.62
C TRP A 71 -3.73 -5.93 4.12
N THR A 72 -4.92 -5.65 4.67
CA THR A 72 -5.24 -5.90 6.08
C THR A 72 -5.21 -7.40 6.40
N ILE A 73 -5.82 -8.21 5.53
CA ILE A 73 -5.78 -9.68 5.67
C ILE A 73 -4.35 -10.18 5.54
N LEU A 74 -3.57 -9.70 4.56
CA LEU A 74 -2.18 -10.09 4.37
C LEU A 74 -1.29 -9.73 5.57
N ARG A 75 -1.46 -8.54 6.15
CA ARG A 75 -0.74 -8.15 7.38
C ARG A 75 -1.12 -9.02 8.58
N SER A 76 -2.38 -9.42 8.63
CA SER A 76 -2.86 -10.34 9.66
C SER A 76 -2.24 -11.72 9.47
N THR A 77 -2.08 -12.23 8.24
CA THR A 77 -1.49 -13.58 8.02
C THR A 77 -0.02 -13.68 8.38
N ILE A 78 0.72 -12.57 8.36
CA ILE A 78 2.12 -12.49 8.83
C ILE A 78 2.24 -12.08 10.31
N ASP A 79 1.13 -12.11 11.06
CA ASP A 79 1.06 -11.76 12.48
C ASP A 79 1.68 -10.38 12.79
N LEU A 80 1.51 -9.41 11.86
CA LEU A 80 2.06 -8.05 11.97
C LEU A 80 3.58 -8.00 12.21
N LYS A 81 4.31 -9.04 11.79
CA LYS A 81 5.78 -9.10 11.95
C LYS A 81 6.53 -7.95 11.30
N ASP A 82 5.94 -7.28 10.31
CA ASP A 82 6.50 -6.08 9.70
C ASP A 82 6.54 -4.87 10.65
N MET A 83 5.74 -4.90 11.73
CA MET A 83 5.74 -3.94 12.84
C MET A 83 6.41 -4.45 14.12
N ALA A 84 6.92 -5.69 14.13
CA ALA A 84 7.56 -6.26 15.31
C ALA A 84 8.75 -5.40 15.77
N PRO A 85 8.98 -5.31 17.10
CA PRO A 85 10.18 -4.68 17.61
C PRO A 85 11.40 -5.55 17.27
N GLU A 86 12.56 -4.90 17.08
CA GLU A 86 13.74 -5.54 16.48
C GLU A 86 14.27 -6.69 17.33
N ASP A 87 14.16 -6.61 18.65
CA ASP A 87 14.55 -7.65 19.61
C ASP A 87 13.79 -8.98 19.43
N ARG A 88 12.64 -8.98 18.77
CA ARG A 88 11.80 -10.16 18.53
C ARG A 88 12.01 -10.81 17.16
N LEU A 89 12.78 -10.16 16.28
CA LEU A 89 13.08 -10.63 14.94
C LEU A 89 14.48 -11.26 14.91
N ASP A 90 14.62 -12.35 14.16
CA ASP A 90 15.94 -12.88 13.83
C ASP A 90 16.74 -11.87 12.97
N ASP A 91 18.07 -11.97 12.99
CA ASP A 91 18.96 -11.06 12.26
C ASP A 91 18.71 -11.10 10.75
N TYR A 92 18.34 -12.27 10.21
CA TYR A 92 17.90 -12.38 8.82
C TYR A 92 16.55 -11.68 8.57
N GLU A 93 15.56 -11.87 9.44
CA GLU A 93 14.25 -11.20 9.32
C GLU A 93 14.39 -9.67 9.37
N LYS A 94 15.23 -9.15 10.28
CA LYS A 94 15.58 -7.73 10.35
C LYS A 94 16.17 -7.22 9.04
N ALA A 95 17.15 -7.94 8.48
CA ALA A 95 17.80 -7.55 7.23
C ALA A 95 16.80 -7.48 6.06
N VAL A 96 15.89 -8.45 5.96
CA VAL A 96 14.84 -8.48 4.93
C VAL A 96 13.88 -7.30 5.11
N ILE A 97 13.36 -7.07 6.31
CA ILE A 97 12.41 -5.97 6.58
C ILE A 97 13.08 -4.61 6.31
N ASN A 98 14.31 -4.40 6.76
CA ASN A 98 15.03 -3.14 6.54
C ASN A 98 15.26 -2.87 5.05
N LYS A 99 15.63 -3.89 4.27
CA LYS A 99 15.75 -3.78 2.81
C LYS A 99 14.43 -3.34 2.16
N TRP A 100 13.31 -3.91 2.59
CA TRP A 100 12.00 -3.53 2.05
C TRP A 100 11.50 -2.18 2.56
N ARG A 101 11.83 -1.76 3.78
CA ARG A 101 11.56 -0.40 4.29
C ARG A 101 12.32 0.65 3.47
N GLN A 102 13.59 0.40 3.16
CA GLN A 102 14.38 1.29 2.31
C GLN A 102 13.78 1.39 0.90
N ARG A 103 13.39 0.26 0.30
CA ARG A 103 12.70 0.24 -1.00
C ARG A 103 11.38 0.99 -0.94
N SER A 104 10.56 0.73 0.08
CA SER A 104 9.29 1.40 0.32
C SER A 104 9.45 2.92 0.36
N LEU A 105 10.40 3.42 1.15
CA LEU A 105 10.67 4.86 1.24
C LEU A 105 11.14 5.44 -0.09
N SER A 106 12.09 4.77 -0.75
CA SER A 106 12.61 5.21 -2.06
C SER A 106 11.51 5.26 -3.12
N THR A 107 10.65 4.25 -3.16
CA THR A 107 9.49 4.18 -4.04
C THR A 107 8.47 5.28 -3.71
N ALA A 108 8.14 5.49 -2.42
CA ALA A 108 7.23 6.56 -2.00
C ALA A 108 7.72 7.93 -2.46
N LEU A 109 9.00 8.24 -2.22
CA LEU A 109 9.60 9.51 -2.61
C LEU A 109 9.62 9.68 -4.13
N SER A 110 9.93 8.61 -4.87
CA SER A 110 9.96 8.64 -6.33
C SER A 110 8.56 8.89 -6.92
N LEU A 111 7.53 8.20 -6.41
CA LEU A 111 6.14 8.44 -6.85
C LEU A 111 5.69 9.85 -6.48
N LEU A 112 5.89 10.30 -5.23
CA LEU A 112 5.52 11.66 -4.83
C LEU A 112 6.20 12.72 -5.69
N PHE A 113 7.48 12.52 -6.04
CA PHE A 113 8.18 13.42 -6.94
C PHE A 113 7.55 13.44 -8.34
N ILE A 114 7.26 12.27 -8.92
CA ILE A 114 6.63 12.15 -10.24
C ILE A 114 5.23 12.77 -10.24
N GLY A 115 4.38 12.45 -9.27
CA GLY A 115 3.03 12.99 -9.17
C GLY A 115 3.01 14.49 -8.88
N GLY A 116 3.91 14.98 -8.02
CA GLY A 116 4.07 16.41 -7.77
C GLY A 116 4.51 17.17 -9.02
N LEU A 117 5.49 16.64 -9.75
CA LEU A 117 5.94 17.21 -11.03
C LEU A 117 4.80 17.21 -12.06
N ALA A 118 4.06 16.11 -12.19
CA ALA A 118 2.93 16.00 -13.09
C ALA A 118 1.82 17.01 -12.75
N ALA A 119 1.52 17.21 -11.45
CA ALA A 119 0.54 18.20 -11.00
C ALA A 119 0.98 19.64 -11.33
N ILE A 120 2.26 19.97 -11.15
CA ILE A 120 2.82 21.29 -11.52
C ILE A 120 2.68 21.52 -13.02
N ILE A 121 3.09 20.54 -13.84
CA ILE A 121 2.99 20.65 -15.30
C ILE A 121 1.52 20.79 -15.73
N ALA A 122 0.63 19.96 -15.20
CA ALA A 122 -0.80 20.04 -15.49
C ALA A 122 -1.38 21.42 -15.10
N SER A 123 -1.00 21.95 -13.94
CA SER A 123 -1.49 23.27 -13.49
C SER A 123 -1.03 24.43 -14.37
N THR A 124 0.16 24.33 -14.96
CA THR A 124 0.77 25.41 -15.75
C THR A 124 0.44 25.33 -17.24
N SER A 125 0.27 24.11 -17.78
CA SER A 125 0.08 23.88 -19.21
C SER A 125 -1.36 23.57 -19.62
N LEU A 126 -2.19 23.10 -18.69
CA LEU A 126 -3.54 22.63 -18.98
C LEU A 126 -4.65 23.48 -18.36
N ILE A 127 -4.34 24.41 -17.45
CA ILE A 127 -5.31 25.37 -16.92
C ILE A 127 -5.28 26.64 -17.78
N ALA A 128 -5.90 26.57 -18.95
CA ALA A 128 -6.25 27.76 -19.74
C ALA A 128 -7.66 28.26 -19.34
N PRO A 129 -8.02 29.53 -19.58
CA PRO A 129 -9.35 30.08 -19.27
C PRO A 129 -10.52 29.26 -19.84
N ASP A 130 -10.30 28.63 -21.00
CA ASP A 130 -11.29 27.83 -21.72
C ASP A 130 -11.10 26.31 -21.53
N SER A 131 -10.22 25.90 -20.61
CA SER A 131 -9.90 24.49 -20.38
C SER A 131 -10.95 23.80 -19.52
N PRO A 132 -11.33 22.54 -19.85
CA PRO A 132 -12.20 21.72 -18.99
C PRO A 132 -11.55 21.33 -17.65
N LEU A 133 -10.25 21.57 -17.47
CA LEU A 133 -9.52 21.25 -16.24
C LEU A 133 -9.67 22.37 -15.21
N SER A 134 -10.66 22.21 -14.32
CA SER A 134 -10.80 23.09 -13.16
C SER A 134 -9.68 22.86 -12.13
N PRO A 135 -9.23 23.91 -11.41
CA PRO A 135 -8.28 23.78 -10.30
C PRO A 135 -8.74 22.77 -9.23
N ASN A 136 -10.06 22.68 -9.00
CA ASN A 136 -10.65 21.74 -8.05
C ASN A 136 -10.43 20.28 -8.46
N LEU A 137 -10.57 19.97 -9.75
CA LEU A 137 -10.35 18.62 -10.27
C LEU A 137 -8.88 18.20 -10.10
N LEU A 138 -7.94 19.12 -10.36
CA LEU A 138 -6.52 18.86 -10.18
C LEU A 138 -6.17 18.64 -8.70
N ALA A 139 -6.78 19.40 -7.79
CA ALA A 139 -6.61 19.19 -6.35
C ALA A 139 -7.15 17.83 -5.89
N ILE A 140 -8.31 17.40 -6.39
CA ILE A 140 -8.86 16.07 -6.11
C ILE A 140 -7.91 14.98 -6.62
N PHE A 141 -7.44 15.08 -7.87
CA PHE A 141 -6.50 14.14 -8.45
C PHE A 141 -5.20 14.05 -7.63
N ALA A 142 -4.60 15.19 -7.28
CA ALA A 142 -3.39 15.22 -6.46
C ALA A 142 -3.61 14.56 -5.08
N GLY A 143 -4.76 14.79 -4.45
CA GLY A 143 -5.11 14.17 -3.17
C GLY A 143 -5.28 12.65 -3.28
N LEU A 144 -5.99 12.16 -4.30
CA LEU A 144 -6.18 10.73 -4.53
C LEU A 144 -4.85 10.04 -4.85
N TYR A 145 -4.01 10.67 -5.68
CA TYR A 145 -2.67 10.19 -5.99
C TYR A 145 -1.79 10.02 -4.75
N MET A 146 -1.86 10.96 -3.80
CA MET A 146 -1.11 10.86 -2.54
C MET A 146 -1.57 9.67 -1.70
N ILE A 147 -2.89 9.45 -1.60
CA ILE A 147 -3.44 8.30 -0.86
C ILE A 147 -3.03 6.98 -1.55
N TYR A 148 -3.14 6.92 -2.88
CA TYR A 148 -2.68 5.79 -3.69
C TYR A 148 -1.21 5.49 -3.43
N THR A 149 -0.35 6.51 -3.51
CA THR A 149 1.10 6.40 -3.31
C THR A 149 1.44 5.89 -1.92
N TYR A 150 0.76 6.41 -0.89
CA TYR A 150 0.91 5.93 0.48
C TYR A 150 0.56 4.45 0.59
N LEU A 151 -0.58 4.02 0.06
CA LEU A 151 -1.00 2.62 0.13
C LEU A 151 0.01 1.72 -0.59
N PHE A 152 0.34 2.06 -1.84
CA PHE A 152 1.29 1.31 -2.66
C PHE A 152 2.63 1.14 -1.94
N ALA A 153 3.23 2.23 -1.46
CA ALA A 153 4.55 2.17 -0.84
C ALA A 153 4.53 1.52 0.55
N SER A 154 3.57 1.85 1.42
CA SER A 154 3.52 1.36 2.80
C SER A 154 3.31 -0.16 2.91
N SER A 155 2.74 -0.76 1.87
CA SER A 155 2.51 -2.21 1.80
C SER A 155 3.74 -3.04 1.46
N LEU A 156 4.78 -2.44 0.87
CA LEU A 156 5.95 -3.15 0.35
C LEU A 156 6.71 -3.97 1.40
N PRO A 157 6.92 -3.50 2.65
CA PRO A 157 7.54 -4.31 3.69
C PRO A 157 6.73 -5.56 4.05
N ALA A 158 5.40 -5.43 4.15
CA ALA A 158 4.51 -6.56 4.47
C ALA A 158 4.49 -7.58 3.32
N VAL A 159 4.35 -7.12 2.08
CA VAL A 159 4.41 -7.98 0.87
C VAL A 159 5.76 -8.66 0.76
N GLY A 160 6.84 -7.90 0.95
CA GLY A 160 8.21 -8.41 0.89
C GLY A 160 8.50 -9.48 1.93
N TYR A 161 8.01 -9.28 3.15
CA TYR A 161 8.10 -10.26 4.23
C TYR A 161 7.27 -11.52 3.87
N ALA A 162 6.00 -11.36 3.49
CA ALA A 162 5.11 -12.46 3.15
C ALA A 162 5.68 -13.34 2.01
N LEU A 163 6.21 -12.72 0.94
CA LEU A 163 6.80 -13.46 -0.18
C LEU A 163 8.13 -14.15 0.14
N THR A 164 8.84 -13.70 1.17
CA THR A 164 10.11 -14.29 1.59
C THR A 164 9.89 -15.47 2.54
N PHE A 165 8.97 -15.32 3.50
CA PHE A 165 8.81 -16.27 4.60
C PHE A 165 7.58 -17.18 4.47
N ASN A 166 6.64 -16.88 3.57
CA ASN A 166 5.48 -17.74 3.31
C ASN A 166 5.65 -18.60 2.03
N ARG A 167 6.87 -19.05 1.73
CA ARG A 167 7.14 -19.97 0.62
C ARG A 167 6.81 -21.41 1.02
N ASN A 168 6.34 -22.21 0.07
CA ASN A 168 6.16 -23.65 0.28
C ASN A 168 7.51 -24.27 0.62
N PRO A 169 7.59 -25.21 1.59
CA PRO A 169 8.83 -25.91 1.92
C PRO A 169 9.31 -26.90 0.83
N GLU A 170 8.56 -27.03 -0.27
CA GLU A 170 8.85 -27.96 -1.38
C GLU A 170 9.45 -27.25 -2.63
N GLU A 171 9.75 -25.95 -2.54
CA GLU A 171 10.52 -25.17 -3.54
C GLU A 171 11.84 -24.67 -2.96
#